data_AF-A0A1C5ZV39-F1
#
_entry.id   AF-A0A1C5ZV39-F1
#
_cell.length_a   1.000
_cell.length_b   1.000
_cell.length_c   1.000
_cell.angle_alpha   90.00
_cell.angle_beta   90.00
_cell.angle_gamma   90.00
#
_symmetry.space_group_name_H-M   'P 1'
#
loop_
_entity.id
_entity.type
_entity.pdbx_description
1 polymer ?
#
loop_
_entity_poly.entity_id
_entity_poly.type
_entity_poly.pdbx_seq_one_letter_code
_entity_poly.pdbx_strand_id
1 'polypeptide(L)'
;MATVSEIDGKLDELKRQAAALKEQRKIAAAKEREQARKWKAATLAAIGETVLKTLGADWTAIDLEGLQGWFADNAEDIRLMAVTDPRTPVEAKEALDAFKRSSKPKRTGKPDAVEDVTEMPETIDMAEDEKQADW
;
A
#
# COMPACT_ATOMS: atom_id res chain seq x y z
N MET A 1 37.19 19.02 -32.50
CA MET A 1 37.79 18.53 -31.24
C MET A 1 37.10 19.31 -30.13
N ALA A 2 36.42 18.66 -29.19
CA ALA A 2 35.77 19.39 -28.09
C ALA A 2 36.84 20.10 -27.26
N THR A 3 36.58 21.35 -26.86
CA THR A 3 37.55 22.09 -26.03
C THR A 3 37.55 21.52 -24.61
N VAL A 4 38.68 21.64 -23.90
CA VAL A 4 38.79 21.16 -22.51
C VAL A 4 37.70 21.78 -21.62
N SER A 5 37.37 23.06 -21.85
CA SER A 5 36.30 23.76 -21.14
C SER A 5 34.90 23.18 -21.41
N GLU A 6 34.61 22.73 -22.64
CA GLU A 6 33.35 22.06 -22.95
C GLU A 6 33.26 20.67 -22.30
N ILE A 7 34.39 19.97 -22.19
CA ILE A 7 34.48 18.66 -21.53
C ILE A 7 34.26 18.82 -20.03
N ASP A 8 34.89 19.81 -19.40
CA ASP A 8 34.72 20.11 -17.98
C ASP A 8 33.28 20.54 -17.66
N GLY A 9 32.66 21.37 -18.50
CA GLY A 9 31.25 21.75 -18.36
C GLY A 9 30.30 20.54 -18.44
N LYS A 10 30.55 19.61 -19.36
CA LYS A 10 29.78 18.35 -19.46
C LYS A 10 30.00 17.45 -18.26
N LEU A 11 31.22 17.40 -17.72
CA LEU A 11 31.54 16.59 -16.56
C LEU A 11 30.79 17.09 -15.32
N ASP A 12 30.70 18.40 -15.12
CA ASP A 12 29.99 18.97 -13.98
C ASP A 12 28.47 18.83 -14.10
N GLU A 13 27.93 18.94 -15.33
CA GLU A 13 26.52 18.64 -15.59
C GLU A 13 26.18 17.17 -15.29
N LEU A 14 27.03 16.23 -15.71
CA LEU A 14 26.84 14.80 -15.40
C LEU A 14 26.92 14.51 -13.89
N LYS A 15 27.81 15.18 -13.14
CA LYS A 15 27.86 15.06 -11.68
C LYS A 15 26.56 15.57 -11.04
N ARG A 16 26.01 16.69 -11.53
CA ARG A 16 24.75 17.25 -11.05
C ARG A 16 23.58 16.31 -11.33
N GLN A 17 23.50 15.73 -12.53
CA GLN A 17 22.49 14.75 -12.89
C GLN A 17 22.60 13.47 -12.04
N ALA A 18 23.83 12.98 -11.80
CA ALA A 18 24.05 11.82 -10.94
C ALA A 18 23.63 12.06 -9.48
N ALA A 19 23.85 13.27 -8.96
CA ALA A 19 23.39 13.66 -7.63
C ALA A 19 21.85 13.73 -7.57
N ALA A 20 21.21 14.32 -8.57
CA ALA A 20 19.74 14.40 -8.66
C ALA A 20 19.11 13.00 -8.74
N LEU A 21 19.65 12.10 -9.56
CA LEU A 21 19.15 10.72 -9.68
C LEU A 21 19.31 9.91 -8.39
N LYS A 22 20.42 10.11 -7.64
CA LYS A 22 20.59 9.48 -6.32
C LYS A 22 19.54 9.96 -5.33
N GLU A 23 19.24 11.25 -5.33
CA GLU A 23 18.23 11.81 -4.44
C GLU A 23 16.82 11.33 -4.80
N GLN A 24 16.48 11.33 -6.10
CA GLN A 24 15.23 10.76 -6.57
C GLN A 24 15.07 9.28 -6.18
N ARG A 25 16.14 8.47 -6.28
CA ARG A 25 16.13 7.07 -5.84
C ARG A 25 15.88 6.93 -4.34
N LYS A 26 16.46 7.79 -3.50
CA LYS A 26 16.20 7.78 -2.05
C LYS A 26 14.74 8.11 -1.76
N ILE A 27 14.19 9.14 -2.40
CA ILE A 27 12.79 9.54 -2.21
C ILE A 27 11.86 8.42 -2.68
N ALA A 28 12.12 7.81 -3.84
CA ALA A 28 11.34 6.68 -4.34
C ALA A 28 11.38 5.49 -3.36
N ALA A 29 12.56 5.11 -2.87
CA ALA A 29 12.70 4.03 -1.89
C ALA A 29 12.02 4.35 -0.55
N ALA A 30 11.98 5.62 -0.14
CA ALA A 30 11.24 6.03 1.06
C ALA A 30 9.72 5.87 0.86
N LYS A 31 9.19 6.30 -0.30
CA LYS A 31 7.77 6.14 -0.66
C LYS A 31 7.37 4.67 -0.73
N GLU A 32 8.19 3.82 -1.34
CA GLU A 32 7.94 2.38 -1.43
C GLU A 32 7.87 1.73 -0.04
N ARG A 33 8.80 2.08 0.87
CA ARG A 33 8.78 1.59 2.25
C ARG A 33 7.53 2.07 3.01
N GLU A 34 7.11 3.31 2.82
CA GLU A 34 5.88 3.81 3.42
C GLU A 34 4.65 3.06 2.91
N GLN A 35 4.56 2.83 1.60
CA GLN A 35 3.48 2.07 0.99
C GLN A 35 3.45 0.62 1.48
N ALA A 36 4.61 -0.04 1.55
CA ALA A 36 4.72 -1.39 2.11
C ALA A 36 4.24 -1.44 3.56
N ARG A 37 4.52 -0.41 4.38
CA ARG A 37 3.99 -0.30 5.75
C ARG A 37 2.46 -0.18 5.76
N LYS A 38 1.89 0.67 4.91
CA LYS A 38 0.42 0.83 4.78
C LYS A 38 -0.25 -0.48 4.38
N TRP A 39 0.31 -1.18 3.41
CA TRP A 39 -0.24 -2.47 2.96
C TRP A 39 -0.10 -3.55 4.02
N LYS A 40 1.02 -3.62 4.73
CA LYS A 40 1.18 -4.52 5.88
C LYS A 40 0.12 -4.26 6.96
N ALA A 41 -0.12 -2.99 7.31
CA ALA A 41 -1.16 -2.63 8.28
C ALA A 41 -2.56 -3.06 7.80
N ALA A 42 -2.87 -2.88 6.51
CA ALA A 42 -4.14 -3.33 5.93
C ALA A 42 -4.32 -4.85 5.95
N THR A 43 -3.23 -5.63 5.77
CA THR A 43 -3.25 -7.09 5.91
C THR A 43 -3.53 -7.50 7.35
N LEU A 44 -2.84 -6.89 8.33
CA LEU A 44 -3.06 -7.16 9.75
C LEU A 44 -4.49 -6.86 10.17
N ALA A 45 -5.06 -5.74 9.71
CA ALA A 45 -6.46 -5.40 9.95
C ALA A 45 -7.42 -6.47 9.39
N ALA A 46 -7.18 -6.97 8.17
CA ALA A 46 -8.01 -8.01 7.57
C ALA A 46 -7.91 -9.35 8.31
N ILE A 47 -6.73 -9.72 8.81
CA ILE A 47 -6.55 -10.89 9.68
C ILE A 47 -7.36 -10.72 10.97
N GLY A 48 -7.22 -9.58 11.64
CA GLY A 48 -7.97 -9.27 12.86
C GLY A 48 -9.48 -9.30 12.64
N GLU A 49 -9.98 -8.66 11.58
CA GLU A 49 -11.40 -8.74 11.21
C GLU A 49 -11.88 -10.17 10.97
N THR A 50 -11.04 -11.02 10.34
CA THR A 50 -11.37 -12.42 10.09
C THR A 50 -11.51 -13.19 11.41
N VAL A 51 -10.60 -12.96 12.37
CA VAL A 51 -10.69 -13.54 13.72
C VAL A 51 -11.98 -13.11 14.40
N LEU A 52 -12.28 -11.80 14.47
CA LEU A 52 -13.49 -11.28 15.12
C LEU A 52 -14.78 -11.84 14.50
N LYS A 53 -14.86 -11.86 13.17
CA LYS A 53 -16.01 -12.43 12.44
C LYS A 53 -16.19 -13.92 12.72
N THR A 54 -15.10 -14.68 12.76
CA THR A 54 -15.13 -16.13 12.98
C THR A 54 -15.59 -16.47 14.39
N LEU A 55 -15.14 -15.70 15.38
CA LEU A 55 -15.51 -15.90 16.78
C LEU A 55 -16.87 -15.29 17.14
N GLY A 56 -17.45 -14.47 16.26
CA GLY A 56 -18.68 -13.72 16.56
C GLY A 56 -18.51 -12.75 17.73
N ALA A 57 -17.28 -12.27 17.95
CA ALA A 57 -16.90 -11.48 19.11
C ALA A 57 -16.52 -10.05 18.71
N ASP A 58 -16.78 -9.10 19.59
CA ASP A 58 -16.23 -7.75 19.48
C ASP A 58 -14.77 -7.71 19.95
N TRP A 59 -14.01 -6.72 19.48
CA TRP A 59 -12.59 -6.57 19.83
C TRP A 59 -12.37 -6.42 21.34
N THR A 60 -13.35 -5.88 22.07
CA THR A 60 -13.32 -5.73 23.53
C THR A 60 -13.46 -7.04 24.29
N ALA A 61 -13.96 -8.10 23.65
CA ALA A 61 -14.23 -9.40 24.26
C ALA A 61 -13.16 -10.45 23.96
N ILE A 62 -12.09 -10.09 23.24
CA ILE A 62 -11.01 -11.01 22.90
C ILE A 62 -10.03 -11.12 24.07
N ASP A 63 -9.90 -12.32 24.62
CA ASP A 63 -8.76 -12.68 25.47
C ASP A 63 -7.52 -12.91 24.59
N LEU A 64 -6.61 -11.94 24.60
CA LEU A 64 -5.37 -12.00 23.83
C LEU A 64 -4.40 -13.05 24.36
N GLU A 65 -4.40 -13.33 25.66
CA GLU A 65 -3.46 -14.28 26.27
C GLU A 65 -3.88 -15.71 25.92
N GLY A 66 -5.17 -16.02 26.04
CA GLY A 66 -5.74 -17.28 25.57
C GLY A 66 -5.56 -17.49 24.06
N LEU A 67 -5.79 -16.46 23.25
CA LEU A 67 -5.61 -16.53 21.80
C LEU A 67 -4.12 -16.75 21.43
N GLN A 68 -3.20 -16.08 22.12
CA GLN A 68 -1.76 -16.29 21.93
C GLN A 68 -1.33 -17.71 22.33
N GLY A 69 -1.83 -18.23 23.45
CA GLY A 69 -1.58 -19.61 23.87
C GLY A 69 -2.04 -20.62 22.81
N TRP A 70 -3.25 -20.44 22.29
CA TRP A 70 -3.76 -21.29 21.21
C TRP A 70 -2.89 -21.21 19.94
N PHE A 71 -2.45 -20.02 19.53
CA PHE A 71 -1.53 -19.88 18.39
C PHE A 71 -0.19 -20.59 18.63
N ALA A 72 0.34 -20.55 19.86
CA ALA A 72 1.59 -21.23 20.19
C ALA A 72 1.44 -22.75 20.10
N ASP A 73 0.34 -23.29 20.63
CA ASP A 73 0.06 -24.73 20.61
C ASP A 73 -0.21 -25.28 19.19
N ASN A 74 -0.70 -24.43 18.28
CA ASN A 74 -1.09 -24.81 16.92
C ASN A 74 -0.18 -24.20 15.83
N ALA A 75 1.00 -23.68 16.21
CA ALA A 75 1.84 -22.87 15.33
C ALA A 75 2.26 -23.60 14.04
N GLU A 76 2.66 -24.87 14.14
CA GLU A 76 3.12 -25.66 12.99
C GLU A 76 1.97 -26.00 12.03
N ASP A 77 0.79 -26.35 12.54
CA ASP A 77 -0.38 -26.63 11.70
C ASP A 77 -0.84 -25.39 10.94
N ILE A 78 -0.88 -24.25 11.64
CA ILE A 78 -1.20 -22.96 11.03
C ILE A 78 -0.15 -22.58 10.00
N ARG A 79 1.13 -22.83 10.29
CA ARG A 79 2.23 -22.56 9.34
C ARG A 79 2.06 -23.39 8.07
N LEU A 80 1.85 -24.70 8.19
CA LEU A 80 1.69 -25.60 7.05
C LEU A 80 0.46 -25.25 6.20
N MET A 81 -0.62 -24.79 6.84
CA MET A 81 -1.87 -24.44 6.15
C MET A 81 -1.86 -23.03 5.52
N ALA A 82 -1.33 -22.04 6.23
CA ALA A 82 -1.55 -20.62 5.91
C ALA A 82 -0.31 -19.88 5.38
N VAL A 83 0.90 -20.41 5.57
CA VAL A 83 2.12 -19.78 5.06
C VAL A 83 2.39 -20.28 3.64
N THR A 84 2.47 -19.34 2.71
CA THR A 84 2.83 -19.58 1.31
C THR A 84 4.22 -19.04 1.02
N ASP A 85 4.76 -19.32 -0.17
CA ASP A 85 6.02 -18.76 -0.62
C ASP A 85 6.04 -17.22 -0.51
N PRO A 86 7.21 -16.62 -0.20
CA PRO A 86 7.32 -15.17 -0.07
C PRO A 86 6.84 -14.44 -1.32
N ARG A 87 5.98 -13.43 -1.11
CA ARG A 87 5.48 -12.53 -2.16
C ARG A 87 6.17 -11.18 -2.11
N THR A 88 6.27 -10.53 -3.26
CA THR A 88 6.57 -9.10 -3.30
C THR A 88 5.46 -8.29 -2.61
N PRO A 89 5.73 -7.07 -2.12
CA PRO A 89 4.71 -6.23 -1.50
C PRO A 89 3.47 -5.99 -2.38
N VAL A 90 3.66 -5.90 -3.70
CA VAL A 90 2.58 -5.68 -4.68
C VAL A 90 1.70 -6.92 -4.79
N GLU A 91 2.29 -8.10 -4.99
CA GLU A 91 1.53 -9.37 -5.05
C GLU A 91 0.77 -9.64 -3.74
N ALA A 92 1.38 -9.31 -2.60
CA ALA A 92 0.70 -9.41 -1.31
C ALA A 92 -0.51 -8.46 -1.22
N LYS A 93 -0.41 -7.25 -1.78
CA LYS A 93 -1.52 -6.29 -1.84
C LYS A 93 -2.63 -6.77 -2.77
N GLU A 94 -2.28 -7.32 -3.93
CA GLU A 94 -3.26 -7.88 -4.88
C GLU A 94 -4.03 -9.05 -4.27
N ALA A 95 -3.34 -9.94 -3.57
CA ALA A 95 -3.96 -11.05 -2.84
C ALA A 95 -4.91 -10.55 -1.73
N LEU A 96 -4.51 -9.52 -0.98
CA LEU A 96 -5.37 -8.88 0.02
C LEU A 96 -6.63 -8.28 -0.63
N ASP A 97 -6.49 -7.60 -1.76
CA ASP A 97 -7.62 -6.99 -2.46
C ASP A 97 -8.57 -8.05 -3.05
N ALA A 98 -8.03 -9.15 -3.56
CA ALA A 98 -8.82 -10.29 -4.01
C ALA A 98 -9.61 -10.92 -2.84
N PHE A 99 -8.95 -11.14 -1.70
CA PHE A 99 -9.60 -11.64 -0.48
C PHE A 99 -10.71 -10.71 0.02
N LYS A 100 -10.46 -9.40 0.04
CA LYS A 100 -11.49 -8.42 0.43
C LYS A 100 -12.67 -8.40 -0.54
N ARG A 101 -12.41 -8.57 -1.85
CA ARG A 101 -13.46 -8.67 -2.88
C ARG A 101 -14.31 -9.94 -2.71
N SER A 102 -13.70 -11.09 -2.42
CA SER A 102 -14.43 -12.35 -2.22
C SER A 102 -15.22 -12.38 -0.91
N SER A 103 -14.80 -11.60 0.09
CA SER A 103 -15.44 -11.53 1.41
C SER A 103 -16.64 -10.58 1.46
N LYS A 104 -16.89 -9.79 0.39
CA LYS A 104 -18.10 -8.97 0.30
C LYS A 104 -19.30 -9.87 0.01
N PRO A 105 -20.43 -9.72 0.74
CA PRO A 105 -21.64 -10.47 0.43
C PRO A 105 -22.04 -10.19 -1.02
N LYS A 106 -22.25 -11.25 -1.82
CA LYS A 106 -22.86 -11.12 -3.13
C LYS A 106 -24.23 -10.47 -2.92
N ARG A 107 -24.39 -9.21 -3.32
CA ARG A 107 -25.73 -8.67 -3.58
C ARG A 107 -26.34 -9.56 -4.67
N THR A 108 -27.09 -10.58 -4.27
CA THR A 108 -27.95 -11.33 -5.17
C THR A 108 -28.97 -10.35 -5.69
N GLY A 109 -28.82 -9.97 -6.95
CA GLY A 109 -29.69 -9.00 -7.61
C GLY A 109 -31.15 -9.45 -7.58
N LYS A 110 -32.00 -8.57 -7.07
CA LYS A 110 -33.26 -8.23 -7.72
C LYS A 110 -33.12 -6.77 -8.16
N PRO A 111 -33.50 -6.41 -9.39
CA PRO A 111 -33.45 -5.03 -9.82
C PRO A 111 -34.66 -4.33 -9.22
N ASP A 112 -34.44 -3.28 -8.44
CA ASP A 112 -35.30 -2.12 -8.52
C ASP A 112 -34.52 -0.87 -8.10
N ALA A 113 -34.77 0.18 -8.87
CA ALA A 113 -33.95 1.36 -9.04
C ALA A 113 -33.75 2.16 -7.75
N VAL A 114 -32.50 2.56 -7.53
CA VAL A 114 -32.12 3.96 -7.28
C VAL A 114 -30.63 4.08 -7.62
N GLU A 115 -30.34 4.82 -8.68
CA GLU A 115 -29.03 5.40 -8.92
C GLU A 115 -28.67 6.24 -7.70
N ASP A 116 -27.57 5.91 -7.02
CA ASP A 116 -26.84 6.90 -6.24
C ASP A 116 -25.43 6.98 -6.83
N VAL A 117 -25.30 7.97 -7.71
CA VAL A 117 -24.07 8.41 -8.33
C VAL A 117 -23.19 9.00 -7.24
N THR A 118 -22.26 8.20 -6.74
CA THR A 118 -20.99 8.72 -6.22
C THR A 118 -19.84 8.22 -7.07
N GLU A 119 -19.96 8.50 -8.38
CA GLU A 119 -18.78 8.76 -9.20
C GLU A 119 -18.16 10.06 -8.70
N MET A 120 -17.08 9.97 -7.94
CA MET A 120 -16.12 11.09 -7.90
C MET A 120 -15.06 10.81 -8.95
N PRO A 121 -14.99 11.58 -10.05
CA PRO A 121 -13.94 11.42 -11.04
C PRO A 121 -12.59 11.90 -10.47
N GLU A 122 -11.58 11.03 -10.53
CA GLU A 122 -10.19 11.46 -10.62
C GLU A 122 -10.01 12.20 -11.95
N THR A 123 -9.65 13.50 -11.91
CA THR A 123 -8.35 14.02 -12.39
C THR A 123 -8.37 15.56 -12.51
N ILE A 124 -7.41 16.18 -11.81
CA ILE A 124 -6.49 17.24 -12.26
C ILE A 124 -7.11 18.58 -12.71
N ASP A 125 -6.79 19.64 -11.94
CA ASP A 125 -6.51 20.95 -12.51
C ASP A 125 -5.10 21.41 -12.08
N MET A 126 -4.19 21.33 -13.04
CA MET A 126 -2.96 22.12 -13.10
C MET A 126 -3.35 23.42 -13.80
N ALA A 127 -3.37 24.53 -13.06
CA ALA A 127 -3.26 25.86 -13.63
C ALA A 127 -2.27 26.65 -12.79
N GLU A 128 -1.12 26.91 -13.40
CA GLU A 128 -0.16 27.93 -12.99
C GLU A 128 -0.89 29.28 -12.90
N ASP A 129 -0.62 30.05 -11.85
CA ASP A 129 -0.57 31.50 -12.01
C ASP A 129 0.46 32.07 -11.04
N GLU A 130 1.63 32.38 -11.60
CA GLU A 130 2.56 33.33 -11.02
C GLU A 130 1.86 34.68 -10.90
N LYS A 131 1.75 35.23 -9.69
CA LYS A 131 1.82 36.68 -9.53
C LYS A 131 2.38 37.10 -8.18
N GLN A 132 3.49 37.81 -8.32
CA GLN A 132 4.16 38.71 -7.39
C GLN A 132 3.23 39.56 -6.54
N ALA A 133 3.61 39.78 -5.28
CA ALA A 133 3.89 41.09 -4.66
C ALA A 133 3.90 40.88 -3.12
N ASP A 134 5.04 40.97 -2.43
CA ASP A 134 5.68 42.20 -1.96
C ASP A 134 4.82 42.96 -0.92
N TRP A 135 4.95 42.56 0.36
CA TRP A 135 5.19 43.43 1.52
C TRP A 135 5.58 42.60 2.75
#